data_AF-A0A2E9X8H3-F1
#
_entry.id   AF-A0A2E9X8H3-F1
#
_cell.length_a   1.000
_cell.length_b   1.000
_cell.length_c   1.000
_cell.angle_alpha   90.00
_cell.angle_beta   90.00
_cell.angle_gamma   90.00
#
_symmetry.space_group_name_H-M   'P 1'
#
loop_
_entity.id
_entity.type
_entity.pdbx_description
1 polymer ?
#
loop_
_entity_poly.entity_id
_entity_poly.type
_entity_poly.pdbx_seq_one_letter_code
_entity_poly.pdbx_strand_id
1 'polypeptide(L)'
;MMFLRQAILGLLVVFIYSPVSSSSAKAADLPSYLAVYDLTLDRATPRSSLVGATGSMAIEWRDVCDGWSSSQRVTVALSEIWGNIIENDSSFASWESRDGLAYRFDARNFRDGNLHEQFRGHATLSGHGGKGKAVYSIPKGKNLDLPKETIFPSEHLFLLVDAANKGKKTLYRLVFDGANKEGMFDINAVIGNLTPAAAPDDLFASSLNEKYWPVRLAFFSTKADVDLPDYETTVHLSENGVAREILLDYGNFKIKGILNKLEFPPEPSC
;
A
#
# COMPACT_ATOMS: atom_id res chain seq x y z
N MET A 1 10.77 0.92 -34.54
CA MET A 1 12.17 0.44 -34.50
C MET A 1 12.29 -0.40 -33.23
N MET A 2 11.99 -1.70 -33.16
CA MET A 2 12.35 -2.83 -34.01
C MET A 2 13.85 -2.96 -34.26
N PHE A 3 14.64 -3.07 -33.19
CA PHE A 3 16.01 -3.62 -33.14
C PHE A 3 16.20 -4.04 -31.66
N LEU A 4 16.70 -5.20 -31.25
CA LEU A 4 17.50 -6.18 -31.95
C LEU A 4 17.38 -7.53 -31.21
N ARG A 5 16.82 -8.48 -31.95
CA ARG A 5 16.89 -9.92 -31.75
C ARG A 5 18.29 -10.41 -31.35
N GLN A 6 18.30 -11.33 -30.36
CA GLN A 6 19.15 -12.54 -30.27
C GLN A 6 20.65 -12.30 -30.02
N ALA A 7 21.44 -13.21 -29.45
CA ALA A 7 21.36 -14.38 -28.56
C ALA A 7 22.83 -14.79 -28.37
N ILE A 8 23.19 -15.52 -27.31
CA ILE A 8 24.25 -16.56 -27.20
C ILE A 8 24.45 -16.78 -25.68
N LEU A 9 24.02 -17.86 -25.01
CA LEU A 9 24.21 -19.32 -25.17
C LEU A 9 25.45 -19.86 -24.40
N GLY A 10 25.17 -20.68 -23.37
CA GLY A 10 26.01 -21.76 -22.84
C GLY A 10 26.95 -21.39 -21.68
N LEU A 11 27.29 -22.24 -20.70
CA LEU A 11 26.95 -23.62 -20.26
C LEU A 11 27.84 -23.81 -18.99
N LEU A 12 27.40 -24.27 -17.80
CA LEU A 12 27.61 -25.62 -17.19
C LEU A 12 27.67 -25.45 -15.63
N VAL A 13 26.72 -25.96 -14.84
CA VAL A 13 26.74 -27.16 -13.94
C VAL A 13 27.83 -27.21 -12.83
N VAL A 14 27.43 -27.17 -11.53
CA VAL A 14 27.46 -28.26 -10.51
C VAL A 14 27.38 -27.68 -9.07
N PHE A 15 26.35 -28.16 -8.36
CA PHE A 15 26.07 -28.29 -6.91
C PHE A 15 27.03 -27.78 -5.83
N ILE A 16 26.44 -27.09 -4.84
CA ILE A 16 26.49 -27.49 -3.42
C ILE A 16 25.08 -27.34 -2.82
N TYR A 17 24.48 -28.47 -2.42
CA TYR A 17 23.30 -28.49 -1.56
C TYR A 17 23.72 -28.03 -0.16
N SER A 18 23.44 -26.78 0.19
CA SER A 18 23.32 -26.40 1.59
C SER A 18 21.87 -26.59 2.01
N PRO A 19 21.57 -27.25 3.14
CA PRO A 19 20.27 -27.10 3.76
C PRO A 19 20.20 -25.64 4.21
N VAL A 20 19.60 -24.79 3.38
CA VAL A 20 19.08 -23.52 3.88
C VAL A 20 18.00 -23.96 4.84
N SER A 21 18.29 -23.84 6.13
CA SER A 21 17.26 -23.80 7.14
C SER A 21 16.26 -22.77 6.64
N SER A 22 15.09 -23.24 6.21
CA SER A 22 13.90 -22.41 6.09
C SER A 22 13.62 -21.90 7.50
N SER A 23 14.31 -20.84 7.90
CA SER A 23 13.67 -19.84 8.72
C SER A 23 12.49 -19.45 7.85
N SER A 24 11.31 -20.00 8.17
CA SER A 24 10.08 -19.30 7.90
C SER A 24 10.39 -17.90 8.35
N ALA A 25 10.58 -16.98 7.41
CA ALA A 25 10.57 -15.58 7.73
C ALA A 25 9.24 -15.45 8.45
N LYS A 26 9.28 -15.30 9.77
CA LYS A 26 8.11 -14.87 10.51
C LYS A 26 7.81 -13.56 9.80
N ALA A 27 6.72 -13.54 9.03
CA ALA A 27 6.16 -12.29 8.54
C ALA A 27 6.23 -11.34 9.73
N ALA A 28 6.70 -10.10 9.52
CA ALA A 28 6.87 -9.15 10.60
C ALA A 28 5.61 -9.24 11.48
N ASP A 29 5.80 -9.50 12.78
CA ASP A 29 4.71 -9.76 13.73
C ASP A 29 4.05 -8.40 14.01
N LEU A 30 3.32 -7.89 13.01
CA LEU A 30 2.72 -6.58 13.04
C LEU A 30 1.44 -6.68 13.87
N PRO A 31 1.28 -5.85 14.91
CA PRO A 31 0.11 -5.91 15.75
C PRO A 31 -1.13 -5.52 14.95
N SER A 32 -2.29 -6.03 15.37
CA SER A 32 -3.57 -5.48 14.91
C SER A 32 -3.70 -4.04 15.38
N TYR A 33 -4.20 -3.14 14.53
CA TYR A 33 -4.37 -1.73 14.89
C TYR A 33 -5.56 -1.07 14.18
N LEU A 34 -6.07 0.00 14.79
CA LEU A 34 -6.93 1.00 14.17
C LEU A 34 -6.24 2.36 14.27
N ALA A 35 -5.88 2.95 13.14
CA ALA A 35 -5.23 4.25 13.03
C ALA A 35 -6.18 5.26 12.35
N VAL A 36 -6.38 6.43 12.95
CA VAL A 36 -7.17 7.53 12.36
C VAL A 36 -6.28 8.74 12.17
N TYR A 37 -6.34 9.32 10.99
CA TYR A 37 -5.54 10.46 10.55
C TYR A 37 -6.44 11.64 10.24
N ASP A 38 -6.03 12.84 10.65
CA ASP A 38 -6.63 14.09 10.20
C ASP A 38 -5.95 14.53 8.90
N LEU A 39 -6.75 14.78 7.86
CA LEU A 39 -6.25 15.13 6.54
C LEU A 39 -6.38 16.63 6.29
N THR A 40 -5.29 17.23 5.80
CA THR A 40 -5.21 18.66 5.45
C THR A 40 -4.47 18.88 4.14
N LEU A 41 -4.75 19.99 3.46
CA LEU A 41 -3.97 20.41 2.29
C LEU A 41 -2.56 20.84 2.73
N ASP A 42 -1.54 20.16 2.22
CA ASP A 42 -0.14 20.54 2.46
C ASP A 42 0.35 21.55 1.42
N ARG A 43 0.07 21.26 0.15
CA ARG A 43 0.49 22.10 -0.97
C ARG A 43 -0.49 21.99 -2.13
N ALA A 44 -0.71 23.09 -2.83
CA ALA A 44 -1.42 23.12 -4.10
C ALA A 44 -0.67 24.01 -5.10
N THR A 45 -0.69 23.63 -6.37
CA THR A 45 -0.23 24.47 -7.48
C THR A 45 -1.43 25.19 -8.11
N PRO A 46 -1.25 26.32 -8.82
CA PRO A 46 -2.36 26.97 -9.51
C PRO A 46 -3.12 26.06 -10.48
N ARG A 47 -2.48 25.01 -11.00
CA ARG A 47 -3.08 24.02 -11.90
C ARG A 47 -4.10 23.10 -11.22
N SER A 48 -4.08 22.96 -9.89
CA SER A 48 -5.08 22.15 -9.18
C SER A 48 -6.38 22.88 -8.90
N SER A 49 -6.41 24.22 -9.00
CA SER A 49 -7.53 25.08 -8.56
C SER A 49 -7.96 24.91 -7.10
N LEU A 50 -7.21 24.17 -6.28
CA LEU A 50 -7.52 23.92 -4.88
C LEU A 50 -6.98 25.03 -3.96
N VAL A 51 -7.80 25.44 -3.00
CA VAL A 51 -7.44 26.37 -1.91
C VAL A 51 -7.53 25.74 -0.53
N GLY A 52 -8.15 24.58 -0.41
CA GLY A 52 -8.27 23.86 0.85
C GLY A 52 -8.56 22.38 0.65
N ALA A 53 -8.24 21.59 1.67
CA ALA A 53 -8.66 20.21 1.81
C ALA A 53 -8.77 19.91 3.30
N THR A 54 -9.87 19.29 3.70
CA THR A 54 -10.11 18.86 5.08
C THR A 54 -10.78 17.49 5.05
N GLY A 55 -10.37 16.59 5.92
CA GLY A 55 -10.91 15.24 5.93
C GLY A 55 -10.36 14.35 7.02
N SER A 56 -10.67 13.07 6.94
CA SER A 56 -10.07 12.05 7.79
C SER A 56 -9.82 10.76 7.02
N MET A 57 -8.88 9.96 7.52
CA MET A 57 -8.62 8.62 7.03
C MET A 57 -8.55 7.66 8.21
N ALA A 58 -9.31 6.57 8.15
CA ALA A 58 -9.21 5.46 9.09
C ALA A 58 -8.61 4.24 8.38
N ILE A 59 -7.63 3.60 9.01
CA ILE A 59 -7.04 2.33 8.56
C ILE A 59 -7.18 1.34 9.71
N GLU A 60 -7.76 0.19 9.41
CA GLU A 60 -7.82 -0.94 10.32
C GLU A 60 -7.08 -2.13 9.71
N TRP A 61 -6.24 -2.75 10.53
CA TRP A 61 -5.49 -3.95 10.22
C TRP A 61 -5.71 -4.97 11.33
N ARG A 62 -6.14 -6.18 10.98
CA ARG A 62 -6.41 -7.24 11.96
C ARG A 62 -5.83 -8.57 11.52
N ASP A 63 -5.16 -9.24 12.45
CA ASP A 63 -4.98 -10.70 12.38
C ASP A 63 -6.35 -11.35 12.61
N VAL A 64 -6.76 -12.24 11.71
CA VAL A 64 -8.03 -12.98 11.79
C VAL A 64 -7.82 -14.49 11.76
N CYS A 65 -6.69 -14.97 12.31
CA CYS A 65 -6.26 -16.37 12.40
C CYS A 65 -5.84 -16.97 11.06
N ASP A 66 -6.77 -17.05 10.11
CA ASP A 66 -6.54 -17.65 8.79
C ASP A 66 -5.85 -16.69 7.81
N GLY A 67 -5.63 -15.44 8.22
CA GLY A 67 -5.07 -14.40 7.40
C GLY A 67 -5.15 -13.01 8.02
N TRP A 68 -5.13 -12.02 7.15
CA TRP A 68 -5.13 -10.60 7.47
C TRP A 68 -6.37 -9.94 6.90
N SER A 69 -7.08 -9.18 7.73
CA SER A 69 -8.18 -8.32 7.31
C SER A 69 -7.71 -6.87 7.34
N SER A 70 -7.84 -6.16 6.23
CA SER A 70 -7.54 -4.73 6.16
C SER A 70 -8.75 -3.95 5.69
N SER A 71 -9.05 -2.83 6.35
CA SER A 71 -10.02 -1.86 5.85
C SER A 71 -9.47 -0.45 5.92
N GLN A 72 -9.89 0.38 4.98
CA GLN A 72 -9.53 1.79 4.91
C GLN A 72 -10.76 2.59 4.51
N ARG A 73 -10.96 3.74 5.14
CA ARG A 73 -11.93 4.74 4.71
C ARG A 73 -11.28 6.11 4.69
N VAL A 74 -11.47 6.84 3.61
CA VAL A 74 -10.94 8.20 3.40
C VAL A 74 -12.11 9.09 3.06
N THR A 75 -12.32 10.15 3.84
CA THR A 75 -13.26 11.22 3.51
C THR A 75 -12.48 12.51 3.36
N VAL A 76 -12.67 13.23 2.27
CA VAL A 76 -12.01 14.52 2.03
C VAL A 76 -12.94 15.47 1.28
N ALA A 77 -13.07 16.67 1.82
CA ALA A 77 -13.70 17.80 1.15
C ALA A 77 -12.59 18.68 0.56
N LEU A 78 -12.60 18.84 -0.77
CA LEU A 78 -11.66 19.68 -1.51
C LEU A 78 -12.34 21.00 -1.86
N SER A 79 -11.77 22.11 -1.41
CA SER A 79 -12.29 23.46 -1.69
C SER A 79 -11.57 24.06 -2.90
N GLU A 80 -12.32 24.49 -3.90
CA GLU A 80 -11.80 25.14 -5.11
C GLU A 80 -11.81 26.67 -4.99
N ILE A 81 -10.95 27.34 -5.77
CA ILE A 81 -10.88 28.82 -5.87
C ILE A 81 -12.22 29.48 -6.21
N TRP A 82 -13.11 28.77 -6.91
CA TRP A 82 -14.41 29.26 -7.36
C TRP A 82 -15.54 29.05 -6.34
N GLY A 83 -15.22 28.54 -5.14
CA GLY A 83 -16.18 28.30 -4.07
C GLY A 83 -16.89 26.94 -4.12
N ASN A 84 -16.58 26.10 -5.11
CA ASN A 84 -17.07 24.72 -5.14
C ASN A 84 -16.38 23.89 -4.05
N ILE A 85 -17.12 22.93 -3.50
CA ILE A 85 -16.58 21.89 -2.62
C ILE A 85 -16.84 20.56 -3.30
N ILE A 86 -15.77 19.78 -3.51
CA ILE A 86 -15.84 18.42 -4.03
C ILE A 86 -15.66 17.46 -2.86
N GLU A 87 -16.69 16.67 -2.58
CA GLU A 87 -16.63 15.66 -1.53
C GLU A 87 -16.22 14.32 -2.12
N ASN A 88 -15.19 13.70 -1.55
CA ASN A 88 -14.77 12.35 -1.89
C ASN A 88 -14.89 11.46 -0.65
N ASP A 89 -15.54 10.30 -0.79
CA ASP A 89 -15.60 9.24 0.21
C ASP A 89 -15.15 7.94 -0.45
N SER A 90 -13.99 7.44 -0.05
CA SER A 90 -13.41 6.21 -0.56
C SER A 90 -13.35 5.18 0.53
N SER A 91 -13.79 3.95 0.23
CA SER A 91 -13.72 2.82 1.15
C SER A 91 -13.08 1.62 0.46
N PHE A 92 -12.22 0.94 1.19
CA PHE A 92 -11.52 -0.25 0.75
C PHE A 92 -11.57 -1.28 1.86
N ALA A 93 -11.80 -2.53 1.50
CA ALA A 93 -11.74 -3.66 2.41
C ALA A 93 -11.13 -4.86 1.69
N SER A 94 -10.29 -5.61 2.41
CA SER A 94 -9.65 -6.80 1.88
C SER A 94 -9.42 -7.88 2.93
N TRP A 95 -9.26 -9.10 2.44
CA TRP A 95 -8.78 -10.24 3.22
C TRP A 95 -7.69 -10.96 2.42
N GLU A 96 -6.59 -11.30 3.08
CA GLU A 96 -5.44 -12.02 2.53
C GLU A 96 -5.18 -13.27 3.36
N SER A 97 -5.02 -14.44 2.73
CA SER A 97 -4.67 -15.67 3.44
C SER A 97 -3.27 -15.59 4.06
N ARG A 98 -3.04 -16.31 5.17
CA ARG A 98 -1.75 -16.28 5.88
C ARG A 98 -0.56 -16.75 5.02
N ASP A 99 -0.79 -17.59 4.02
CA ASP A 99 0.23 -18.03 3.07
C ASP A 99 0.47 -17.05 1.90
N GLY A 100 -0.32 -15.97 1.83
CA GLY A 100 -0.25 -14.95 0.77
C GLY A 100 -0.76 -15.43 -0.59
N LEU A 101 -1.51 -16.53 -0.65
CA LEU A 101 -1.93 -17.14 -1.92
C LEU A 101 -3.38 -16.82 -2.34
N ALA A 102 -4.21 -16.32 -1.44
CA ALA A 102 -5.59 -15.95 -1.72
C ALA A 102 -5.88 -14.53 -1.23
N TYR A 103 -6.60 -13.78 -2.05
CA TYR A 103 -6.93 -12.38 -1.80
C TYR A 103 -8.38 -12.07 -2.19
N ARG A 104 -9.06 -11.27 -1.38
CA ARG A 104 -10.40 -10.73 -1.66
C ARG A 104 -10.37 -9.24 -1.44
N PHE A 105 -11.05 -8.48 -2.30
CA PHE A 105 -11.05 -7.02 -2.24
C PHE A 105 -12.43 -6.43 -2.61
N ASP A 106 -12.76 -5.30 -2.01
CA ASP A 106 -13.89 -4.42 -2.32
C ASP A 106 -13.43 -2.97 -2.16
N ALA A 107 -13.44 -2.22 -3.25
CA ALA A 107 -13.14 -0.79 -3.30
C ALA A 107 -14.35 -0.03 -3.82
N ARG A 108 -14.73 1.07 -3.16
CA ARG A 108 -15.81 1.95 -3.57
C ARG A 108 -15.38 3.40 -3.42
N ASN A 109 -15.56 4.17 -4.48
CA ASN A 109 -15.25 5.59 -4.52
C ASN A 109 -16.55 6.34 -4.79
N PHE A 110 -16.92 7.22 -3.87
CA PHE A 110 -18.04 8.14 -3.99
C PHE A 110 -17.51 9.56 -4.21
N ARG A 111 -18.20 10.29 -5.07
CA ARG A 111 -17.97 11.70 -5.32
C ARG A 111 -19.29 12.45 -5.21
N ASP A 112 -19.33 13.47 -4.37
CA ASP A 112 -20.53 14.28 -4.10
C ASP A 112 -21.75 13.39 -3.77
N GLY A 113 -21.53 12.38 -2.93
CA GLY A 113 -22.52 11.37 -2.51
C GLY A 113 -22.87 10.30 -3.55
N ASN A 114 -22.40 10.41 -4.78
CA ASN A 114 -22.70 9.49 -5.87
C ASN A 114 -21.59 8.44 -6.04
N LEU A 115 -21.97 7.18 -6.22
CA LEU A 115 -20.99 6.12 -6.52
C LEU A 115 -20.33 6.40 -7.88
N HIS A 116 -19.03 6.71 -7.84
CA HIS A 116 -18.22 7.02 -9.01
C HIS A 116 -17.57 5.76 -9.59
N GLU A 117 -16.92 4.95 -8.74
CA GLU A 117 -16.26 3.71 -9.14
C GLU A 117 -16.42 2.62 -8.08
N GLN A 118 -16.47 1.36 -8.55
CA GLN A 118 -16.46 0.20 -7.67
C GLN A 118 -15.68 -0.95 -8.31
N PHE A 119 -14.85 -1.59 -7.50
CA PHE A 119 -14.13 -2.81 -7.85
C PHE A 119 -14.33 -3.84 -6.76
N ARG A 120 -14.68 -5.07 -7.14
CA ARG A 120 -14.82 -6.17 -6.19
C ARG A 120 -14.42 -7.46 -6.85
N GLY A 121 -13.61 -8.26 -6.18
CA GLY A 121 -13.18 -9.54 -6.72
C GLY A 121 -12.36 -10.36 -5.74
N HIS A 122 -11.73 -11.37 -6.31
CA HIS A 122 -10.73 -12.18 -5.62
C HIS A 122 -9.56 -12.47 -6.56
N ALA A 123 -8.42 -12.81 -5.99
CA ALA A 123 -7.25 -13.26 -6.71
C ALA A 123 -6.62 -14.46 -6.02
N THR A 124 -5.97 -15.32 -6.82
CA THR A 124 -5.18 -16.44 -6.33
C THR A 124 -3.82 -16.49 -7.00
N LEU A 125 -2.81 -16.90 -6.26
CA LEU A 125 -1.46 -17.18 -6.76
C LEU A 125 -1.21 -18.70 -6.72
N SER A 126 -0.44 -19.22 -7.68
CA SER A 126 -0.07 -20.64 -7.73
C SER A 126 0.94 -21.05 -6.65
N GLY A 127 1.47 -20.08 -5.92
CA GLY A 127 2.55 -20.20 -4.95
C GLY A 127 3.14 -18.82 -4.68
N HIS A 128 3.98 -18.69 -3.66
CA HIS A 128 4.60 -17.41 -3.29
C HIS A 128 5.48 -16.88 -4.44
N GLY A 129 5.21 -15.67 -4.93
CA GLY A 129 5.84 -15.10 -6.14
C GLY A 129 5.51 -15.84 -7.45
N GLY A 130 4.55 -16.76 -7.41
CA GLY A 130 4.05 -17.51 -8.58
C GLY A 130 3.18 -16.66 -9.48
N LYS A 131 2.73 -17.25 -10.59
CA LYS A 131 1.69 -16.63 -11.43
C LYS A 131 0.34 -16.73 -10.71
N GLY A 132 -0.61 -15.90 -11.11
CA GLY A 132 -1.95 -15.94 -10.54
C GLY A 132 -3.04 -15.49 -11.49
N LYS A 133 -4.23 -15.36 -10.94
CA LYS A 133 -5.40 -14.86 -11.64
C LYS A 133 -6.28 -14.05 -10.71
N ALA A 134 -6.74 -12.89 -11.16
CA ALA A 134 -7.77 -12.11 -10.51
C ALA A 134 -9.09 -12.20 -11.29
N VAL A 135 -10.20 -12.35 -10.56
CA VAL A 135 -11.56 -12.46 -11.10
C VAL A 135 -12.42 -11.39 -10.43
N TYR A 136 -12.96 -10.47 -11.24
CA TYR A 136 -13.79 -9.37 -10.77
C TYR A 136 -15.27 -9.76 -10.85
N SER A 137 -15.93 -9.63 -9.71
CA SER A 137 -17.40 -9.62 -9.61
C SER A 137 -17.96 -8.25 -10.04
N ILE A 138 -17.21 -7.17 -9.80
CA ILE A 138 -17.52 -5.81 -10.24
C ILE A 138 -16.21 -5.17 -10.77
N PRO A 139 -16.17 -4.73 -12.05
CA PRO A 139 -17.15 -5.01 -13.09
C PRO A 139 -17.17 -6.50 -13.45
N LYS A 140 -18.37 -7.06 -13.67
CA LYS A 140 -18.55 -8.49 -13.96
C LYS A 140 -17.84 -8.87 -15.26
N GLY A 141 -17.12 -10.00 -15.24
CA GLY A 141 -16.48 -10.56 -16.43
C GLY A 141 -15.06 -10.04 -16.70
N LYS A 142 -14.59 -9.05 -15.93
CA LYS A 142 -13.17 -8.65 -15.95
C LYS A 142 -12.35 -9.74 -15.25
N ASN A 143 -11.35 -10.25 -15.95
CA ASN A 143 -10.34 -11.16 -15.42
C ASN A 143 -8.96 -10.59 -15.75
N LEU A 144 -7.98 -10.86 -14.91
CA LEU A 144 -6.60 -10.43 -15.11
C LEU A 144 -5.66 -11.58 -14.78
N ASP A 145 -4.73 -11.88 -15.68
CA ASP A 145 -3.63 -12.78 -15.38
C ASP A 145 -2.59 -12.01 -14.56
N LEU A 146 -2.18 -12.59 -13.43
CA LEU A 146 -1.14 -12.02 -12.58
C LEU A 146 0.19 -12.66 -12.99
N PRO A 147 1.18 -11.86 -13.42
CA PRO A 147 2.48 -12.39 -13.80
C PRO A 147 3.21 -12.97 -12.57
N LYS A 148 4.39 -13.54 -12.80
CA LYS A 148 5.25 -13.96 -11.69
C LYS A 148 5.67 -12.73 -10.87
N GLU A 149 6.05 -12.97 -9.62
CA GLU A 149 6.50 -11.95 -8.67
C GLU A 149 5.40 -10.98 -8.19
N THR A 150 4.15 -11.16 -8.64
CA THR A 150 3.01 -10.48 -8.03
C THR A 150 2.85 -10.92 -6.58
N ILE A 151 2.70 -9.95 -5.68
CA ILE A 151 2.33 -10.14 -4.28
C ILE A 151 1.07 -9.32 -3.96
N PHE A 152 0.47 -9.59 -2.81
CA PHE A 152 -0.66 -8.85 -2.29
C PHE A 152 -0.23 -7.79 -1.25
N PRO A 153 -1.10 -6.82 -0.89
CA PRO A 153 -0.72 -5.66 -0.08
C PRO A 153 -0.12 -6.00 1.29
N SER A 154 -0.59 -7.04 1.97
CA SER A 154 -0.09 -7.45 3.28
C SER A 154 1.36 -7.89 3.21
N GLU A 155 1.68 -8.75 2.23
CA GLU A 155 3.05 -9.20 1.99
C GLU A 155 3.98 -8.02 1.66
N HIS A 156 3.48 -7.04 0.88
CA HIS A 156 4.24 -5.84 0.59
C HIS A 156 4.59 -5.04 1.86
N LEU A 157 3.63 -4.86 2.77
CA LEU A 157 3.87 -4.18 4.05
C LEU A 157 4.92 -4.92 4.90
N PHE A 158 4.82 -6.25 5.02
CA PHE A 158 5.80 -7.05 5.76
C PHE A 158 7.21 -6.92 5.18
N LEU A 159 7.33 -7.01 3.85
CA LEU A 159 8.62 -6.87 3.17
C LEU A 159 9.19 -5.46 3.31
N LEU A 160 8.35 -4.43 3.35
CA LEU A 160 8.77 -3.05 3.54
C LEU A 160 9.32 -2.82 4.95
N VAL A 161 8.61 -3.29 5.97
CA VAL A 161 9.07 -3.23 7.37
C VAL A 161 10.34 -4.05 7.56
N ASP A 162 10.41 -5.26 7.01
CA ASP A 162 11.61 -6.10 7.06
C ASP A 162 12.81 -5.45 6.38
N ALA A 163 12.61 -4.84 5.20
CA ALA A 163 13.64 -4.11 4.48
C ALA A 163 14.18 -2.94 5.29
N ALA A 164 13.29 -2.15 5.91
CA ALA A 164 13.67 -1.02 6.76
C ALA A 164 14.47 -1.46 8.00
N ASN A 165 14.01 -2.51 8.69
CA ASN A 165 14.71 -3.12 9.83
C ASN A 165 16.10 -3.63 9.46
N LYS A 166 16.25 -4.26 8.29
CA LYS A 166 17.54 -4.75 7.77
C LYS A 166 18.42 -3.64 7.19
N GLY A 167 18.01 -2.38 7.29
CA GLY A 167 18.78 -1.23 6.79
C GLY A 167 18.86 -1.14 5.26
N LYS A 168 18.01 -1.86 4.52
CA LYS A 168 17.91 -1.72 3.07
C LYS A 168 17.41 -0.33 2.72
N LYS A 169 17.86 0.19 1.58
CA LYS A 169 17.52 1.54 1.11
C LYS A 169 16.44 1.57 0.04
N THR A 170 16.17 0.42 -0.58
CA THR A 170 15.16 0.31 -1.61
C THR A 170 14.40 -1.01 -1.51
N LEU A 171 13.15 -1.00 -1.95
CA LEU A 171 12.33 -2.17 -2.17
C LEU A 171 11.51 -1.94 -3.44
N TYR A 172 11.54 -2.90 -4.36
CA TYR A 172 10.71 -2.87 -5.56
C TYR A 172 9.83 -4.12 -5.61
N ARG A 173 8.53 -3.96 -5.81
CA ARG A 173 7.58 -5.08 -5.91
C ARG A 173 6.43 -4.76 -6.86
N LEU A 174 6.00 -5.78 -7.59
CA LEU A 174 4.73 -5.78 -8.30
C LEU A 174 3.62 -6.18 -7.34
N VAL A 175 2.66 -5.29 -7.11
CA VAL A 175 1.57 -5.49 -6.14
C VAL A 175 0.24 -5.48 -6.86
N PHE A 176 -0.64 -6.44 -6.54
CA PHE A 176 -2.03 -6.45 -6.96
C PHE A 176 -2.93 -6.06 -5.78
N ASP A 177 -3.66 -4.95 -5.89
CA ASP A 177 -4.64 -4.49 -4.89
C ASP A 177 -6.10 -4.56 -5.40
N GLY A 178 -6.29 -4.72 -6.70
CA GLY A 178 -7.60 -4.75 -7.35
C GLY A 178 -8.42 -3.45 -7.24
N ALA A 179 -7.86 -2.37 -6.71
CA ALA A 179 -8.60 -1.18 -6.27
C ALA A 179 -8.92 -0.20 -7.42
N ASN A 180 -8.46 -0.47 -8.65
CA ASN A 180 -8.75 0.35 -9.82
C ASN A 180 -8.82 -0.45 -11.13
N LYS A 181 -8.87 0.27 -12.26
CA LYS A 181 -9.03 -0.30 -13.60
C LYS A 181 -7.89 -1.23 -13.99
N GLU A 182 -6.68 -0.97 -13.53
CA GLU A 182 -5.52 -1.82 -13.78
C GLU A 182 -5.42 -2.93 -12.74
N GLY A 183 -5.57 -2.55 -11.46
CA GLY A 183 -5.58 -3.44 -10.31
C GLY A 183 -4.19 -3.93 -9.88
N MET A 184 -3.13 -3.56 -10.60
CA MET A 184 -1.75 -3.84 -10.22
C MET A 184 -0.83 -2.65 -10.49
N PHE A 185 0.17 -2.48 -9.63
CA PHE A 185 1.17 -1.42 -9.70
C PHE A 185 2.55 -1.97 -9.43
N ASP A 186 3.51 -1.42 -10.15
CA ASP A 186 4.91 -1.47 -9.74
C ASP A 186 5.14 -0.44 -8.64
N ILE A 187 5.58 -0.89 -7.48
CA ILE A 187 5.87 -0.02 -6.34
C ILE A 187 7.37 0.01 -6.13
N ASN A 188 7.94 1.20 -6.20
CA ASN A 188 9.33 1.46 -5.81
C ASN A 188 9.34 2.28 -4.52
N ALA A 189 9.91 1.71 -3.45
CA ALA A 189 10.08 2.36 -2.18
C ALA A 189 11.55 2.75 -1.96
N VAL A 190 11.78 3.99 -1.57
CA VAL A 190 13.06 4.51 -1.08
C VAL A 190 12.94 4.70 0.43
N ILE A 191 13.83 4.04 1.17
CA ILE A 191 13.81 3.96 2.64
C ILE A 191 14.95 4.82 3.20
N GLY A 192 14.58 5.84 3.96
CA GLY A 192 15.52 6.74 4.61
C GLY A 192 16.27 6.12 5.79
N ASN A 193 16.98 6.96 6.55
CA ASN A 193 17.61 6.52 7.79
C ASN A 193 16.59 6.51 8.93
N LEU A 194 16.80 5.62 9.90
CA LEU A 194 16.04 5.61 11.14
C LEU A 194 16.20 6.97 11.83
N THR A 195 15.08 7.65 12.03
CA THR A 195 15.02 9.04 12.48
C THR A 195 14.31 9.10 13.83
N PRO A 196 14.86 9.82 14.83
CA PRO A 196 14.16 10.03 16.10
C PRO A 196 12.85 10.78 15.90
N ALA A 197 11.81 10.41 16.65
CA ALA A 197 10.60 11.23 16.75
C ALA A 197 10.94 12.56 17.44
N ALA A 198 10.50 13.68 16.86
CA ALA A 198 10.82 15.02 17.37
C ALA A 198 10.19 15.33 18.74
N ALA A 199 9.12 14.62 19.10
CA ALA A 199 8.52 14.61 20.43
C ALA A 199 7.74 13.29 20.63
N PRO A 200 7.85 12.65 21.80
CA PRO A 200 6.88 11.66 22.25
C PRO A 200 5.49 12.31 22.31
N ASP A 201 4.50 11.63 21.78
CA ASP A 201 3.10 12.02 21.90
C ASP A 201 2.41 11.03 22.84
N ASP A 202 1.87 11.53 23.95
CA ASP A 202 1.21 10.72 24.98
C ASP A 202 -0.04 9.99 24.42
N LEU A 203 -0.56 10.41 23.25
CA LEU A 203 -1.63 9.74 22.53
C LEU A 203 -1.21 8.41 21.90
N PHE A 204 0.10 8.16 21.73
CA PHE A 204 0.61 6.97 21.08
C PHE A 204 1.37 6.06 22.05
N ALA A 205 1.32 4.75 21.78
CA ALA A 205 2.14 3.79 22.48
C ALA A 205 3.63 4.15 22.37
N SER A 206 4.42 3.81 23.39
CA SER A 206 5.86 4.11 23.43
C SER A 206 6.60 3.69 22.16
N SER A 207 6.20 2.58 21.53
CA SER A 207 6.78 2.08 20.28
C SER A 207 6.67 3.05 19.09
N LEU A 208 5.70 3.98 19.08
CA LEU A 208 5.60 5.04 18.07
C LEU A 208 6.33 6.34 18.44
N ASN A 209 6.77 6.45 19.69
CA ASN A 209 7.38 7.66 20.25
C ASN A 209 8.90 7.67 20.16
N GLU A 210 9.52 6.59 19.69
CA GLU A 210 10.97 6.48 19.64
C GLU A 210 11.53 6.89 18.29
N LYS A 211 11.22 6.12 17.24
CA LYS A 211 11.88 6.24 15.94
C LYS A 211 10.94 5.84 14.79
N TYR A 212 11.24 6.35 13.60
CA TYR A 212 10.56 6.00 12.37
C TYR A 212 11.52 6.04 11.19
N TRP A 213 11.16 5.37 10.10
CA TRP A 213 11.80 5.53 8.80
C TRP A 213 10.94 6.44 7.91
N PRO A 214 11.50 7.52 7.34
CA PRO A 214 10.83 8.19 6.23
C PRO A 214 10.96 7.28 5.00
N VAL A 215 9.82 6.86 4.45
CA VAL A 215 9.73 5.99 3.28
C VAL A 215 8.94 6.70 2.20
N ARG A 216 9.53 6.87 1.02
CA ARG A 216 8.84 7.40 -0.15
C ARG A 216 8.54 6.27 -1.11
N LEU A 217 7.27 6.07 -1.44
CA LEU A 217 6.76 5.09 -2.37
C LEU A 217 6.28 5.79 -3.64
N ALA A 218 6.68 5.27 -4.79
CA ALA A 218 6.20 5.69 -6.10
C ALA A 218 5.46 4.52 -6.74
N PHE A 219 4.24 4.79 -7.24
CA PHE A 219 3.34 3.80 -7.81
C PHE A 219 3.28 4.00 -9.32
N PHE A 220 3.62 2.96 -10.07
CA PHE A 220 3.69 3.00 -11.54
C PHE A 220 2.64 2.06 -12.13
N SER A 221 1.92 2.55 -13.13
CA SER A 221 1.08 1.72 -13.99
C SER A 221 1.93 0.64 -14.67
N THR A 222 1.38 -0.57 -14.76
CA THR A 222 2.00 -1.69 -15.47
C THR A 222 1.77 -1.66 -16.98
N LYS A 223 1.00 -0.68 -17.46
CA LYS A 223 0.56 -0.56 -18.87
C LYS A 223 1.04 0.73 -19.53
N ALA A 224 1.57 1.68 -18.77
CA ALA A 224 1.96 2.97 -19.29
C ALA A 224 3.33 2.91 -19.99
N ASP A 225 3.44 3.56 -21.15
CA ASP A 225 4.71 3.78 -21.87
C ASP A 225 5.47 5.01 -21.35
N VAL A 226 5.18 5.47 -20.12
CA VAL A 226 5.78 6.65 -19.51
C VAL A 226 6.49 6.28 -18.20
N ASP A 227 7.68 6.84 -18.02
CA ASP A 227 8.55 6.59 -16.84
C ASP A 227 8.16 7.42 -15.61
N LEU A 228 6.94 7.94 -15.54
CA LEU A 228 6.45 8.76 -14.42
C LEU A 228 5.49 7.96 -13.54
N PRO A 229 5.56 8.09 -12.21
CA PRO A 229 4.60 7.46 -11.32
C PRO A 229 3.22 8.11 -11.45
N ASP A 230 2.17 7.31 -11.28
CA ASP A 230 0.78 7.78 -11.23
C ASP A 230 0.55 8.66 -10.00
N TYR A 231 1.14 8.26 -8.87
CA TYR A 231 1.18 9.05 -7.64
C TYR A 231 2.34 8.59 -6.75
N GLU A 232 2.68 9.43 -5.77
CA GLU A 232 3.68 9.12 -4.76
C GLU A 232 3.11 9.30 -3.37
N THR A 233 3.59 8.50 -2.42
CA THR A 233 3.27 8.64 -1.01
C THR A 233 4.56 8.69 -0.20
N THR A 234 4.65 9.60 0.77
CA THR A 234 5.68 9.54 1.80
C THR A 234 5.05 9.17 3.12
N VAL A 235 5.59 8.17 3.82
CA VAL A 235 5.14 7.74 5.14
C VAL A 235 6.28 7.83 6.15
N HIS A 236 5.97 8.24 7.37
CA HIS A 236 6.84 8.07 8.52
C HIS A 236 6.51 6.75 9.20
N LEU A 237 7.12 5.67 8.70
CA LEU A 237 6.81 4.28 9.06
C LEU A 237 7.52 3.87 10.36
N SER A 238 6.78 3.33 11.32
CA SER A 238 7.32 2.75 12.54
C SER A 238 7.52 1.24 12.44
N GLU A 239 8.26 0.66 13.40
CA GLU A 239 8.58 -0.78 13.45
C GLU A 239 7.36 -1.70 13.47
N ASN A 240 6.26 -1.23 14.06
CA ASN A 240 4.98 -1.94 14.12
C ASN A 240 4.11 -1.77 12.87
N GLY A 241 4.64 -1.18 11.79
CA GLY A 241 3.92 -1.02 10.52
C GLY A 241 2.96 0.18 10.48
N VAL A 242 2.77 0.91 11.59
CA VAL A 242 1.92 2.09 11.64
C VAL A 242 2.68 3.32 11.16
N ALA A 243 2.04 4.14 10.32
CA ALA A 243 2.60 5.42 9.90
C ALA A 243 2.17 6.55 10.85
N ARG A 244 3.11 7.41 11.25
CA ARG A 244 2.83 8.60 12.09
C ARG A 244 2.30 9.78 11.28
N GLU A 245 2.80 9.88 10.05
CA GLU A 245 2.45 10.90 9.07
C GLU A 245 2.42 10.25 7.69
N ILE A 246 1.49 10.70 6.87
CA ILE A 246 1.30 10.27 5.49
C ILE A 246 1.18 11.51 4.63
N LEU A 247 2.01 11.63 3.60
CA LEU A 247 1.91 12.67 2.58
C LEU A 247 1.55 12.03 1.25
N LEU A 248 0.34 12.32 0.76
CA LEU A 248 -0.17 11.86 -0.53
C LEU A 248 0.14 12.93 -1.57
N ASP A 249 0.94 12.59 -2.59
CA ASP A 249 1.39 13.50 -3.64
C ASP A 249 0.76 13.12 -4.98
N TYR A 250 -0.18 13.95 -5.44
CA TYR A 250 -0.88 13.80 -6.72
C TYR A 250 -0.23 14.64 -7.83
N GLY A 251 0.99 15.15 -7.59
CA GLY A 251 1.77 15.97 -8.52
C GLY A 251 1.38 17.46 -8.50
N ASN A 252 0.10 17.80 -8.71
CA ASN A 252 -0.38 19.19 -8.72
C ASN A 252 -0.88 19.68 -7.35
N PHE A 253 -1.13 18.77 -6.40
CA PHE A 253 -1.40 19.08 -4.99
C PHE A 253 -0.97 17.91 -4.09
N LYS A 254 -0.82 18.18 -2.79
CA LYS A 254 -0.47 17.22 -1.76
C LYS A 254 -1.39 17.31 -0.56
N ILE A 255 -1.79 16.16 -0.03
CA ILE A 255 -2.59 16.05 1.20
C ILE A 255 -1.71 15.41 2.28
N LYS A 256 -1.65 16.05 3.45
CA LYS A 256 -0.95 15.53 4.62
C LYS A 256 -1.96 14.96 5.61
N GLY A 257 -1.72 13.73 6.03
CA GLY A 257 -2.42 13.02 7.09
C GLY A 257 -1.53 12.92 8.32
N ILE A 258 -1.99 13.46 9.45
CA ILE A 258 -1.33 13.33 10.75
C ILE A 258 -2.12 12.34 11.59
N LEU A 259 -1.43 11.35 12.17
CA LEU A 259 -2.07 10.40 13.07
C LEU A 259 -2.69 11.16 14.25
N ASN A 260 -3.97 10.93 14.50
CA ASN A 260 -4.76 11.58 15.56
C ASN A 260 -5.23 10.54 16.61
N LYS A 261 -5.47 9.30 16.18
CA LYS A 261 -5.89 8.22 17.07
C LYS A 261 -5.23 6.90 16.68
N LEU A 262 -4.83 6.13 17.69
CA LEU A 262 -4.36 4.76 17.50
C LEU A 262 -4.90 3.85 18.60
N GLU A 263 -5.47 2.73 18.19
CA GLU A 263 -5.89 1.65 19.10
C GLU A 263 -5.24 0.34 18.66
N PHE A 264 -4.90 -0.50 19.63
CA PHE A 264 -4.43 -1.87 19.41
C PHE A 264 -5.50 -2.83 19.95
N PRO A 265 -6.38 -3.35 19.07
CA PRO A 265 -7.35 -4.36 19.46
C PRO A 265 -6.66 -5.61 20.02
N PRO A 266 -7.32 -6.38 20.89
CA PRO A 266 -6.78 -7.64 21.38
C PRO A 266 -6.52 -8.60 20.22
N GLU A 267 -5.45 -9.38 20.34
CA GLU A 267 -5.15 -10.45 19.40
C GLU A 267 -6.26 -11.52 19.40
N PRO A 268 -6.51 -12.18 18.25
CA PRO A 268 -7.48 -13.25 18.18
C PRO A 268 -7.04 -14.45 19.04
N SER A 269 -7.98 -15.26 19.54
CA SER A 269 -7.69 -16.38 20.46
C SER A 269 -7.24 -17.68 19.77
N CYS A 270 -6.54 -17.55 18.66
CA CYS A 270 -5.97 -18.62 17.86
C CYS A 270 -4.45 -18.45 17.82
#